data_AF-A0A938CIQ3-F1
#
_entry.id   AF-A0A938CIQ3-F1
#
_cell.length_a   1.000
_cell.length_b   1.000
_cell.length_c   1.000
_cell.angle_alpha   90.00
_cell.angle_beta   90.00
_cell.angle_gamma   90.00
#
_symmetry.space_group_name_H-M   'P 1'
#
loop_
_entity.id
_entity.type
_entity.pdbx_description
1 polymer ?
#
loop_
_entity_poly.entity_id
_entity_poly.type
_entity_poly.pdbx_seq_one_letter_code
_entity_poly.pdbx_strand_id
1 'polypeptide(L)' 'DHSTPVTVKDHSGDPLPILIAGHGVRIDEVQAFGERPCSRGNLGRIRGANIMPIITNLLGIAHKFGA' A
#
# COMPACT_ATOMS: atom_id res chain seq x y z
N ASP A 1 -6.67 1.96 8.56
CA ASP A 1 -6.74 3.34 8.04
C ASP A 1 -5.76 4.25 8.78
N HIS A 2 -5.51 3.99 10.06
CA HIS A 2 -4.38 4.52 10.82
C HIS A 2 -3.76 3.43 11.71
N SER A 3 -2.64 3.74 12.35
CA SER A 3 -1.97 2.86 13.34
C SER A 3 -2.47 3.14 14.75
N THR A 4 -2.64 2.11 15.58
CA THR A 4 -3.03 2.25 17.01
C THR A 4 -2.09 1.40 17.89
N PRO A 5 -0.85 1.86 18.16
CA PRO A 5 0.11 1.07 18.91
C PRO A 5 -0.32 0.86 20.37
N VAL A 6 -0.09 -0.34 20.91
CA VAL A 6 -0.44 -0.70 22.30
C VAL A 6 0.20 0.26 23.32
N THR A 7 1.43 0.71 23.07
CA THR A 7 2.16 1.64 23.94
C THR A 7 1.59 3.05 23.92
N VAL A 8 0.93 3.45 22.83
CA VAL A 8 0.31 4.78 22.66
C VAL A 8 -1.12 4.78 23.19
N LYS A 9 -1.83 3.64 23.09
CA LYS A 9 -3.25 3.47 23.45
C LYS A 9 -4.21 4.43 22.73
N ASP A 10 -3.74 5.00 21.63
CA ASP A 10 -4.48 5.93 20.77
C ASP A 10 -3.89 5.86 19.35
N HIS A 11 -4.49 6.60 18.43
CA HIS A 11 -4.04 6.70 17.05
C HIS A 11 -2.65 7.36 16.98
N SER A 12 -1.85 6.91 16.03
CA SER A 12 -0.51 7.43 15.76
C SER A 12 -0.33 7.73 14.28
N GLY A 13 0.71 8.51 13.97
CA GLY A 13 1.12 8.83 12.60
C GLY A 13 2.02 7.77 11.95
N ASP A 14 2.21 6.62 12.59
CA ASP A 14 3.05 5.53 12.06
C ASP A 14 2.43 4.97 10.77
N PRO A 15 3.24 4.70 9.73
CA PRO A 15 2.74 4.17 8.47
C PRO A 15 2.19 2.75 8.64
N LEU A 16 1.23 2.39 7.79
CA LEU A 16 0.62 1.06 7.77
C LEU A 16 1.28 0.14 6.74
N PRO A 17 1.42 -1.17 7.04
CA PRO A 17 1.75 -2.15 6.02
C PRO A 17 0.60 -2.28 5.01
N ILE A 18 0.91 -2.25 3.71
CA ILE A 18 -0.05 -2.42 2.62
C ILE A 18 0.48 -3.49 1.66
N LEU A 19 -0.40 -4.36 1.18
CA LEU A 19 -0.11 -5.37 0.17
C LEU A 19 -1.19 -5.30 -0.92
N ILE A 20 -0.76 -5.38 -2.17
CA ILE A 20 -1.63 -5.54 -3.34
C ILE A 20 -1.22 -6.83 -4.03
N ALA A 21 -2.17 -7.74 -4.24
CA ALA A 21 -1.95 -9.01 -4.93
C ALA A 21 -3.02 -9.23 -5.99
N GLY A 22 -2.64 -9.85 -7.10
CA GLY A 22 -3.53 -10.12 -8.22
C GLY A 22 -2.79 -10.25 -9.55
N HIS A 23 -3.55 -10.56 -10.59
CA HIS A 23 -3.03 -10.59 -11.96
C HIS A 23 -2.49 -9.20 -12.36
N GLY A 24 -1.35 -9.15 -13.05
CA GLY A 24 -0.73 -7.91 -13.51
C GLY A 24 0.06 -7.13 -12.45
N VAL A 25 0.02 -7.54 -11.18
CA VAL A 25 0.88 -6.96 -10.13
C VAL A 25 2.34 -7.37 -10.39
N ARG A 26 3.25 -6.39 -10.35
CA ARG A 26 4.69 -6.65 -10.32
C ARG A 26 5.09 -7.05 -8.90
N ILE A 27 5.31 -8.34 -8.69
CA ILE A 27 5.66 -8.94 -7.39
C ILE A 27 7.09 -8.51 -7.02
N ASP A 28 7.31 -8.21 -5.74
CA ASP A 28 8.62 -7.90 -5.16
C ASP A 28 9.18 -9.10 -4.36
N GLU A 29 10.32 -8.92 -3.69
CA GLU A 29 10.98 -9.99 -2.94
C GLU A 29 10.41 -10.20 -1.53
N VAL A 30 9.40 -9.44 -1.10
CA VAL A 30 8.86 -9.49 0.27
C VAL A 30 8.07 -10.79 0.49
N GLN A 31 8.51 -11.61 1.44
CA GLN A 31 7.94 -12.93 1.72
C GLN A 31 6.97 -12.99 2.91
N ALA A 32 6.74 -11.87 3.61
CA ALA A 32 5.88 -11.82 4.79
C ALA A 32 5.15 -10.49 4.89
N PHE A 33 3.96 -10.47 5.48
CA PHE A 33 3.20 -9.26 5.73
C PHE A 33 3.43 -8.75 7.16
N GLY A 34 3.76 -7.47 7.30
CA GLY A 34 4.04 -6.80 8.56
C GLY A 34 4.83 -5.51 8.35
N GLU A 35 4.96 -4.68 9.39
CA GLU A 35 5.54 -3.34 9.29
C GLU A 35 6.97 -3.36 8.74
N ARG A 36 7.82 -4.26 9.24
CA ARG A 36 9.23 -4.37 8.81
C ARG A 36 9.35 -4.96 7.40
N PRO A 37 8.75 -6.13 7.06
CA PRO A 37 8.81 -6.63 5.70
C PRO A 37 8.25 -5.65 4.65
N CYS A 38 7.08 -5.05 4.89
CA CYS A 38 6.44 -4.12 3.95
C CYS A 38 7.24 -2.83 3.73
N SER A 39 8.09 -2.42 4.69
CA SER A 39 9.00 -1.27 4.49
C SER A 39 9.99 -1.45 3.34
N ARG A 40 10.20 -2.69 2.88
CA ARG A 40 11.09 -3.06 1.77
C ARG A 40 10.33 -3.36 0.47
N GLY A 41 9.01 -3.23 0.47
CA GLY A 41 8.18 -3.54 -0.70
C GLY A 41 8.28 -2.48 -1.80
N ASN A 42 8.05 -2.88 -3.05
CA ASN A 42 8.18 -2.01 -4.22
C ASN A 42 7.10 -0.93 -4.31
N LEU A 43 6.02 -1.01 -3.51
CA LEU A 43 5.06 0.07 -3.36
C LEU A 43 5.68 1.32 -2.69
N GLY A 44 6.77 1.15 -1.94
CA GLY A 44 7.39 2.23 -1.18
C GLY A 44 6.43 2.84 -0.15
N ARG A 45 6.54 4.15 0.07
CA ARG A 45 5.66 4.90 0.98
C ARG A 45 4.67 5.76 0.20
N ILE A 46 3.40 5.37 0.21
CA ILE A 46 2.30 6.07 -0.46
C ILE A 46 1.33 6.70 0.55
N ARG A 47 0.45 7.59 0.07
CA ARG A 47 -0.69 8.10 0.86
C ARG A 47 -1.89 7.18 0.68
N GLY A 48 -2.80 7.16 1.67
CA GLY A 48 -4.05 6.40 1.57
C GLY A 48 -4.88 6.75 0.31
N ALA A 49 -4.87 8.02 -0.09
CA ALA A 49 -5.52 8.49 -1.31
C ALA A 49 -4.95 7.90 -2.61
N ASN A 50 -3.76 7.28 -2.59
CA ASN A 50 -3.16 6.65 -3.76
C ASN A 50 -3.62 5.20 -3.98
N ILE A 51 -4.27 4.57 -2.98
CA ILE A 51 -4.66 3.15 -3.06
C ILE A 51 -5.63 2.89 -4.21
N MET A 52 -6.73 3.66 -4.30
CA MET A 52 -7.73 3.46 -5.36
C MET A 52 -7.21 3.76 -6.76
N PRO A 53 -6.43 4.84 -7.02
CA PRO A 53 -5.76 5.03 -8.29
C PRO A 53 -4.87 3.85 -8.72
N ILE A 54 -4.11 3.25 -7.79
CA ILE A 54 -3.27 2.07 -8.10
C ILE A 54 -4.15 0.86 -8.46
N ILE A 55 -5.19 0.59 -7.69
CA ILE A 55 -6.12 -0.53 -7.93
C ILE A 55 -6.81 -0.38 -9.29
N THR A 56 -7.39 0.79 -9.58
CA THR A 56 -8.09 1.04 -10.86
C THR A 56 -7.16 0.95 -12.07
N ASN A 57 -5.89 1.35 -11.90
CA ASN A 57 -4.87 1.16 -12.93
C ASN A 57 -4.55 -0.33 -13.16
N LEU A 58 -4.40 -1.13 -12.10
CA LEU A 58 -4.18 -2.58 -12.21
C LEU A 58 -5.38 -3.31 -12.84
N LEU A 59 -6.59 -2.84 -12.58
CA LEU A 59 -7.83 -3.37 -13.17
C LEU A 59 -8.04 -2.94 -14.63
N GLY A 60 -7.21 -2.04 -15.18
CA GLY A 60 -7.36 -1.54 -16.55
C GLY A 60 -8.57 -0.61 -16.75
N ILE A 61 -9.13 -0.06 -15.67
CA ILE A 61 -10.28 0.86 -15.70
C ILE A 61 -9.92 2.30 -15.34
N ALA A 62 -8.64 2.58 -15.09
CA ALA A 62 -8.18 3.95 -14.87
C ALA A 62 -8.28 4.76 -16.17
N HIS A 63 -8.77 6.00 -16.06
CA HIS A 63 -8.84 6.93 -17.17
C HIS A 63 -7.52 7.70 -17.29
N LYS A 64 -6.99 7.74 -18.50
CA LYS A 64 -5.85 8.59 -18.84
C LYS A 64 -6.28 10.06 -18.84
N PHE A 65 -5.48 10.91 -18.20
CA PHE A 65 -5.67 12.36 -18.27
C PHE A 65 -4.76 12.93 -19.36
N GLY A 66 -5.35 13.44 -20.44
CA GLY A 66 -4.62 13.90 -21.62
C GLY A 66 -4.42 12.81 -22.68
N ALA A 67 -3.23 12.78 -23.29
CA ALA A 67 -2.88 11.92 -24.43
C ALA A 67 -2.21 10.61 -24.03
#